data_AF-A0A397H0Z7-F1
#
_entry.id   AF-A0A397H0Z7-F1
#
_cell.length_a   1.000
_cell.length_b   1.000
_cell.length_c   1.000
_cell.angle_alpha   90.00
_cell.angle_beta   90.00
_cell.angle_gamma   90.00
#
_symmetry.space_group_name_H-M   'P 1'
#
loop_
_entity.id
_entity.type
_entity.pdbx_description
1 polymer ?
#
loop_
_entity_poly.entity_id
_entity_poly.type
_entity_poly.pdbx_seq_one_letter_code
_entity_poly.pdbx_strand_id
1 'polypeptide(L)' 'MHADNVFKVILNVALFHGIHVQLSQEKFVRIFAFEGDLLVHLTIKLPNSNAADDLYNAIMNAITPDQDQSHPRITSQMSF' A
#
# COMPACT_ATOMS: atom_id res chain seq x y z
N MET A 1 3.17 9.62 7.53
CA MET A 1 4.59 10.01 7.67
C MET A 1 4.67 11.34 8.40
N HIS A 2 5.62 11.48 9.31
CA HIS A 2 5.86 12.71 10.06
C HIS A 2 7.28 13.21 9.80
N ALA A 3 7.48 14.53 9.82
CA ALA A 3 8.80 15.14 9.77
C ALA A 3 9.53 14.98 11.11
N ASP A 4 10.84 14.76 11.04
CA ASP A 4 11.71 14.66 12.21
C ASP A 4 11.66 15.95 13.05
N ASN A 5 11.90 15.82 14.36
CA ASN A 5 11.95 16.87 15.38
C ASN A 5 10.64 17.63 15.67
N VAL A 6 9.78 17.83 14.68
CA VAL A 6 8.52 18.58 14.82
C VAL A 6 7.28 17.69 14.81
N PHE A 7 7.43 16.40 14.49
CA PHE A 7 6.35 15.41 14.36
C PHE A 7 5.16 15.86 13.51
N LYS A 8 5.38 16.83 12.61
CA LYS A 8 4.35 17.37 11.73
C LYS A 8 4.01 16.32 10.66
N VAL A 9 2.72 16.07 10.42
CA VAL A 9 2.27 15.20 9.32
C VAL A 9 2.71 15.80 7.99
N ILE A 10 3.43 15.02 7.19
CA ILE A 10 3.89 15.41 5.84
C ILE A 10 3.35 14.52 4.73
N LEU A 11 2.79 13.36 5.09
CA LEU A 11 2.12 12.47 4.16
C LEU A 11 1.08 11.65 4.92
N ASN A 12 -0.17 11.75 4.52
CA ASN A 12 -1.27 10.96 5.06
C ASN A 12 -2.22 10.58 3.91
N VAL A 13 -1.87 9.51 3.20
CA VAL A 13 -2.65 9.00 2.06
C VAL A 13 -3.17 7.61 2.38
N ALA A 14 -4.43 7.34 2.03
CA ALA A 14 -5.01 6.02 2.16
C ALA A 14 -4.46 5.10 1.06
N LEU A 15 -4.09 3.87 1.42
CA LEU A 15 -3.84 2.81 0.46
C LEU A 15 -5.18 2.20 0.04
N PHE A 16 -5.36 2.00 -1.26
CA PHE A 16 -6.59 1.46 -1.82
C PHE A 16 -6.27 0.41 -2.88
N HIS A 17 -7.23 -0.48 -3.14
CA HIS A 17 -7.05 -1.51 -4.13
C HIS A 17 -6.89 -0.90 -5.53
N GLY A 18 -5.90 -1.36 -6.29
CA GLY A 18 -5.57 -0.78 -7.60
C GLY A 18 -4.76 0.53 -7.55
N ILE A 19 -4.27 0.94 -6.36
CA ILE A 19 -3.28 2.01 -6.29
C ILE A 19 -2.04 1.63 -7.10
N HIS A 20 -1.55 2.55 -7.92
CA HIS A 20 -0.39 2.30 -8.76
C HIS A 20 0.88 2.67 -8.00
N VAL A 21 1.81 1.72 -7.90
CA VAL A 21 3.11 1.91 -7.27
C VAL A 21 4.18 1.38 -8.19
N GLN A 22 5.25 2.15 -8.35
CA GLN A 22 6.39 1.78 -9.16
C GLN A 22 7.67 1.81 -8.34
N LEU A 23 8.47 0.77 -8.49
CA LEU A 23 9.84 0.74 -8.03
C LEU A 23 10.75 1.35 -9.12
N SER A 24 11.50 2.39 -8.77
CA SER A 24 12.51 2.96 -9.65
C SER A 24 13.87 2.38 -9.29
N GLN A 25 14.71 2.08 -10.28
CA GLN A 25 16.01 1.40 -10.13
C GLN A 25 17.02 2.12 -9.21
N GLU A 26 16.69 3.31 -8.69
CA GLU A 26 17.57 4.17 -7.91
C GLU A 26 16.99 4.49 -6.52
N LYS A 27 16.66 3.49 -5.67
CA LYS A 27 16.20 3.70 -4.27
C LYS A 27 14.98 4.65 -4.12
N PHE A 28 14.12 4.72 -5.13
CA PHE A 28 12.89 5.50 -5.08
C PHE A 28 11.67 4.60 -5.28
N VAL A 29 10.62 4.88 -4.52
CA VAL A 29 9.28 4.32 -4.73
C VAL A 29 8.35 5.45 -5.15
N ARG A 30 7.65 5.27 -6.28
CA ARG A 30 6.66 6.23 -6.79
C ARG A 30 5.27 5.70 -6.49
N ILE A 31 4.41 6.54 -5.90
CA ILE A 31 3.04 6.18 -5.51
C ILE A 31 2.09 7.20 -6.11
N PHE A 32 0.98 6.72 -6.65
CA PHE A 32 -0.07 7.53 -7.23
C PHE A 32 -1.28 7.43 -6.31
N ALA A 33 -1.50 8.43 -5.47
CA ALA A 33 -2.49 8.38 -4.40
C ALA A 33 -3.48 9.54 -4.50
N PHE A 34 -4.59 9.47 -3.76
CA PHE A 34 -5.52 10.58 -3.64
C PHE A 34 -5.28 11.36 -2.35
N GLU A 35 -5.20 12.69 -2.46
CA GLU A 35 -5.26 13.62 -1.34
C GLU A 35 -6.57 14.42 -1.46
N GLY A 36 -7.60 13.99 -0.71
CA GLY A 36 -8.98 14.40 -0.99
C GLY A 36 -9.41 13.89 -2.37
N ASP A 37 -9.84 14.79 -3.24
CA ASP A 37 -10.27 14.47 -4.61
C ASP A 37 -9.14 14.61 -5.66
N LEU A 38 -7.93 14.99 -5.23
CA LEU A 38 -6.80 15.23 -6.14
C LEU A 38 -5.92 13.99 -6.25
N LEU A 39 -5.69 13.52 -7.48
CA LEU A 39 -4.66 12.52 -7.75
C LEU A 39 -3.28 13.17 -7.66
N VAL A 40 -2.45 12.69 -6.74
CA VAL A 40 -1.09 13.19 -6.49
C VAL A 40 -0.04 12.12 -6.81
N HIS A 41 1.07 12.57 -7.38
CA HIS A 41 2.23 11.75 -7.70
C HIS A 41 3.31 11.96 -6.65
N LEU A 42 3.52 10.95 -5.82
CA LEU A 42 4.47 10.99 -4.72
C LEU A 42 5.71 10.18 -5.08
N THR A 43 6.88 10.67 -4.67
CA THR A 43 8.14 9.95 -4.81
C THR A 43 8.83 9.90 -3.45
N ILE A 44 9.05 8.71 -2.92
CA ILE A 44 9.72 8.47 -1.64
C ILE A 44 11.14 8.00 -1.94
N LYS A 45 12.14 8.75 -1.50
CA LYS A 45 13.55 8.38 -1.57
C LYS A 45 13.95 7.62 -0.33
N LEU A 46 14.54 6.44 -0.50
CA LEU A 46 15.04 5.61 0.59
C LEU A 46 16.57 5.63 0.67
N PRO A 47 17.18 5.14 1.76
CA PRO A 47 18.64 5.13 1.91
C PRO A 47 19.36 4.27 0.85
N ASN A 48 18.75 3.15 0.45
CA ASN A 48 19.30 2.18 -0.50
C ASN A 48 18.18 1.44 -1.26
N SER A 49 18.56 0.61 -2.24
CA SER A 49 17.62 -0.16 -3.06
C SER A 49 16.82 -1.18 -2.24
N ASN A 50 17.47 -1.88 -1.31
CA ASN A 50 16.82 -2.91 -0.50
C ASN A 50 15.65 -2.33 0.32
N ALA A 51 15.86 -1.15 0.94
CA ALA A 51 14.79 -0.46 1.65
C ALA A 51 13.64 -0.03 0.72
N ALA A 52 13.96 0.32 -0.53
CA ALA A 52 12.93 0.62 -1.54
C ALA A 52 12.14 -0.63 -1.93
N ASP A 53 12.81 -1.77 -2.10
CA ASP A 53 12.18 -3.06 -2.36
C ASP A 53 11.27 -3.48 -1.20
N ASP A 54 11.75 -3.34 0.04
CA ASP A 54 10.98 -3.65 1.25
C ASP A 54 9.71 -2.80 1.35
N LEU A 55 9.81 -1.49 1.10
CA LEU A 55 8.66 -0.59 1.10
C LEU A 55 7.67 -0.94 -0.03
N TYR A 56 8.18 -1.20 -1.23
CA TYR A 56 7.35 -1.60 -2.37
C TYR A 56 6.56 -2.89 -2.05
N ASN A 57 7.25 -3.91 -1.55
CA ASN A 57 6.64 -5.18 -1.17
C ASN A 57 5.61 -5.01 -0.05
N ALA A 58 5.91 -4.21 0.97
CA ALA A 58 4.98 -3.93 2.06
C ALA A 58 3.70 -3.26 1.56
N ILE A 59 3.80 -2.31 0.63
CA ILE A 59 2.62 -1.66 0.03
C ILE A 59 1.84 -2.67 -0.83
N MET A 60 2.52 -3.44 -1.69
CA MET A 60 1.88 -4.45 -2.52
C MET A 60 1.10 -5.48 -1.70
N ASN A 61 1.69 -5.97 -0.61
CA ASN A 61 1.05 -6.91 0.29
C ASN A 61 -0.17 -6.29 1.00
N ALA A 62 -0.12 -4.99 1.34
CA ALA A 62 -1.23 -4.30 1.99
C ALA A 62 -2.41 -4.01 1.05
N ILE A 63 -2.18 -3.91 -0.27
CA ILE A 63 -3.23 -3.58 -1.26
C ILE A 63 -3.76 -4.80 -2.00
N THR A 64 -3.06 -5.93 -1.97
CA THR A 64 -3.53 -7.17 -2.57
C THR A 64 -4.50 -7.84 -1.58
N PRO A 65 -5.73 -8.19 -1.99
CA PRO A 65 -6.66 -8.86 -1.10
C PRO A 65 -6.09 -10.22 -0.73
N ASP A 66 -6.15 -10.54 0.56
CA ASP A 66 -5.93 -11.89 1.05
C ASP A 66 -6.91 -12.81 0.31
N GLN A 67 -6.39 -13.72 -0.53
CA GLN A 67 -7.24 -14.73 -1.17
C GLN A 67 -7.79 -15.76 -0.16
N ASP A 68 -7.53 -15.58 1.14
CA ASP A 68 -7.87 -16.54 2.20
C ASP A 68 -9.09 -16.16 3.06
N GLN A 69 -9.89 -15.16 2.65
CA GLN A 69 -11.25 -15.00 3.16
C GLN A 69 -12.20 -15.85 2.30
N SER A 70 -12.00 -17.16 2.39
CA SER A 70 -12.80 -18.17 1.70
C SER A 70 -14.27 -18.13 2.17
N HIS A 71 -15.16 -17.89 1.20
CA HIS A 71 -16.52 -18.41 1.06
C HIS A 71 -17.18 -19.03 2.31
N PRO A 72 -18.35 -18.55 2.79
CA PRO A 72 -19.14 -19.34 3.72
C PRO A 72 -19.58 -20.63 3.02
N ARG A 73 -18.97 -21.77 3.37
CA ARG A 73 -19.50 -23.10 3.05
C ARG A 73 -20.86 -23.21 3.73
N ILE A 74 -21.93 -22.99 2.98
CA ILE A 74 -23.28 -23.35 3.39
C ILE A 74 -23.28 -24.87 3.54
N THR A 75 -23.21 -25.37 4.78
CA THR A 75 -23.47 -26.77 5.08
C THR A 75 -24.96 -27.01 4.89
N SER A 76 -25.35 -27.56 3.75
CA SER A 76 -26.68 -28.17 3.57
C SER A 76 -26.82 -29.31 4.59
N GLN A 77 -27.49 -29.05 5.70
CA GLN A 77 -28.09 -30.11 6.50
C GLN A 77 -29.33 -30.58 5.75
N MET A 78 -29.20 -31.71 5.05
CA MET A 78 -30.35 -32.54 4.70
C MET A 78 -30.76 -33.32 5.94
N SER A 79 -31.96 -33.05 6.42
CA SER A 79 -32.66 -33.81 7.46
C SER A 79 -32.95 -35.22 6.96
N PHE A 80 -32.73 -36.21 7.83
CA PHE A 80 -33.30 -37.56 7.70
C PHE A 80 -34.71 -37.61 8.30
#